data_AF-A0A9E0IT89-F1
#
_entry.id   AF-A0A9E0IT89-F1
#
_cell.length_a   1.000
_cell.length_b   1.000
_cell.length_c   1.000
_cell.angle_alpha   90.00
_cell.angle_beta   90.00
_cell.angle_gamma   90.00
#
_symmetry.space_group_name_H-M   'P 1'
#
loop_
_entity.id
_entity.type
_entity.pdbx_description
1 polymer ?
#
loop_
_entity_poly.entity_id
_entity_poly.type
_entity_poly.pdbx_seq_one_letter_code
_entity_poly.pdbx_strand_id
1 'polypeptide(L)'
;MTRRLLTVLAVVALLATAACEKTTHENIDKWPNTQKGGGKLKKAAASRSIDPDLAAHAAVNLALSDRADINGEAEVKRIMEGLPEARVQQVMAKLAPRLWARARTEGDPMQVPGSVQIRGKDLLFDLRKYADAETRATIDGYLSDWYTTGFYEGRATLGRNLGVTVISTIGASAGARLKEAANSVVAKRDAKIGDELLLALAASGNPEAVRYVLDVASMDRGDPTLANRALSALYRAFVEPGGLFTAAPPASLAPTLDTLIAIAENPANDNRTVNDSVSLVRVVGMPGCLAPLAKMAASPDLGRRYIGANNALKCGGPKAIVTVVNALPEGKYDREALYGAVVAEIVRATPRDETIAAVRELLGARSWVARWVAIEAVAALGVKEDAARLRGLGGDGAKLQGYWGDQSGKPAKERKAEPTLGARAKELADKLGA
;
A
#
# COMPACT_ATOMS: atom_id res chain seq x y z
N MET A 1 -11.94 -67.03 50.65
CA MET A 1 -11.13 -66.09 49.85
C MET A 1 -11.63 -65.90 48.41
N THR A 2 -12.79 -66.43 48.01
CA THR A 2 -13.28 -66.44 46.62
C THR A 2 -14.29 -65.34 46.28
N ARG A 3 -14.83 -64.60 47.26
CA ARG A 3 -15.80 -63.50 47.03
C ARG A 3 -15.17 -62.15 46.70
N ARG A 4 -13.89 -61.90 47.04
CA ARG A 4 -13.20 -60.63 46.76
C ARG A 4 -12.63 -60.55 45.34
N LEU A 5 -12.38 -61.68 44.67
CA LEU A 5 -11.87 -61.70 43.29
C LEU A 5 -12.97 -61.40 42.25
N LEU A 6 -14.22 -61.82 42.50
CA LEU A 6 -15.33 -61.58 41.57
C LEU A 6 -15.78 -60.11 41.54
N THR A 7 -15.67 -59.37 42.65
CA THR A 7 -16.02 -57.94 42.67
C THR A 7 -14.98 -57.08 41.96
N VAL A 8 -13.70 -57.48 41.98
CA VAL A 8 -12.62 -56.76 41.27
C VAL A 8 -12.72 -56.99 39.76
N LEU A 9 -13.10 -58.19 39.29
CA LEU A 9 -13.30 -58.44 37.86
C LEU A 9 -14.53 -57.71 37.28
N ALA A 10 -15.61 -57.56 38.05
CA ALA A 10 -16.80 -56.85 37.60
C ALA A 10 -16.59 -55.32 37.50
N VAL A 11 -15.77 -54.74 38.39
CA VAL A 11 -15.42 -53.30 38.33
C VAL A 11 -14.41 -53.01 37.20
N VAL A 12 -13.51 -53.94 36.88
CA VAL A 12 -12.59 -53.80 35.73
C VAL A 12 -13.32 -53.97 34.38
N ALA A 13 -14.36 -54.81 34.31
CA ALA A 13 -15.18 -54.95 33.10
C ALA A 13 -16.13 -53.75 32.86
N LEU A 14 -16.61 -53.07 33.91
CA LEU A 14 -17.40 -51.82 33.79
C LEU A 14 -16.54 -50.58 33.52
N LEU A 15 -15.22 -50.62 33.78
CA LEU A 15 -14.28 -49.57 33.39
C LEU A 15 -13.72 -49.76 31.96
N ALA A 16 -13.86 -50.96 31.39
CA ALA A 16 -13.48 -51.27 30.01
C ALA A 16 -14.54 -50.82 28.96
N THR A 17 -15.74 -50.42 29.40
CA THR A 17 -16.76 -49.76 28.57
C THR A 17 -16.64 -48.24 28.59
N ALA A 18 -15.46 -47.68 28.94
CA ALA A 18 -15.04 -46.37 28.44
C ALA A 18 -14.86 -46.49 26.92
N ALA A 19 -16.01 -46.62 26.25
CA ALA A 19 -16.21 -46.84 24.85
C ALA A 19 -15.37 -45.85 24.06
N CYS A 20 -14.90 -46.29 22.90
CA CYS A 20 -14.53 -45.38 21.82
C CYS A 20 -15.76 -44.50 21.50
N GLU A 21 -15.91 -43.42 22.26
CA GLU A 21 -16.96 -42.44 22.11
C GLU A 21 -16.93 -41.96 20.65
N LYS A 22 -17.98 -42.30 19.90
CA LYS A 22 -18.05 -42.03 18.47
C LYS A 22 -17.94 -40.52 18.24
N THR A 23 -17.16 -40.11 17.24
CA THR A 23 -17.10 -38.71 16.84
C THR A 23 -18.45 -38.30 16.24
N THR A 24 -19.22 -37.52 16.98
CA THR A 24 -20.52 -36.93 16.59
C THR A 24 -20.51 -35.44 16.96
N HIS A 25 -21.42 -34.64 16.39
CA HIS A 25 -21.52 -33.22 16.75
C HIS A 25 -21.77 -33.02 18.26
N GLU A 26 -22.69 -33.79 18.83
CA GLU A 26 -23.02 -33.73 20.26
C GLU A 26 -21.80 -34.01 21.16
N ASN A 27 -20.98 -34.99 20.80
CA ASN A 27 -19.79 -35.31 21.57
C ASN A 27 -18.71 -34.22 21.40
N ILE A 28 -18.54 -33.70 20.17
CA ILE A 28 -17.64 -32.59 19.89
C ILE A 28 -17.98 -31.34 20.71
N ASP A 29 -19.27 -31.05 20.96
CA ASP A 29 -19.70 -29.92 21.79
C ASP A 29 -19.40 -30.11 23.28
N LYS A 30 -19.37 -31.35 23.76
CA LYS A 30 -19.06 -31.66 25.16
C LYS A 30 -17.55 -31.63 25.44
N TRP A 31 -16.73 -32.00 24.45
CA TRP A 31 -15.28 -32.17 24.66
C TRP A 31 -14.53 -30.95 25.20
N PRO A 32 -14.79 -29.68 24.80
CA PRO A 32 -14.11 -28.51 25.36
C PRO A 32 -14.09 -28.47 26.89
N ASN A 33 -15.14 -28.99 27.54
CA ASN A 33 -15.33 -28.98 29.00
C ASN A 33 -14.75 -30.21 29.71
N THR A 34 -14.03 -31.08 29.00
CA THR A 34 -13.49 -32.33 29.56
C THR A 34 -11.97 -32.30 29.66
N GLN A 35 -11.39 -32.98 30.65
CA GLN A 35 -9.92 -33.01 30.85
C GLN A 35 -9.17 -33.48 29.60
N LYS A 36 -9.64 -34.56 28.94
CA LYS A 36 -9.06 -35.13 27.71
C LYS A 36 -9.58 -34.49 26.42
N GLY A 37 -10.43 -33.47 26.52
CA GLY A 37 -11.17 -32.87 25.42
C GLY A 37 -10.31 -32.33 24.29
N GLY A 38 -9.29 -31.55 24.63
CA GLY A 38 -8.37 -30.98 23.64
C GLY A 38 -7.69 -32.02 22.75
N GLY A 39 -7.23 -33.12 23.35
CA GLY A 39 -6.66 -34.25 22.60
C GLY A 39 -7.67 -34.91 21.65
N LYS A 40 -8.93 -35.06 22.09
CA LYS A 40 -10.02 -35.60 21.25
C LYS A 40 -10.34 -34.66 20.08
N LEU A 41 -10.48 -33.36 20.34
CA LEU A 41 -10.73 -32.33 19.33
C LEU A 41 -9.61 -32.28 18.29
N LYS A 42 -8.35 -32.26 18.74
CA LYS A 42 -7.17 -32.31 17.86
C LYS A 42 -7.18 -33.55 16.97
N LYS A 43 -7.43 -34.73 17.53
CA LYS A 43 -7.48 -35.99 16.77
C LYS A 43 -8.62 -35.98 15.74
N ALA A 44 -9.79 -35.47 16.11
CA ALA A 44 -10.94 -35.38 15.20
C ALA A 44 -10.66 -34.38 14.07
N ALA A 45 -10.17 -33.18 14.39
CA ALA A 45 -9.84 -32.15 13.40
C ALA A 45 -8.75 -32.61 12.41
N ALA A 46 -7.76 -33.38 12.87
CA ALA A 46 -6.69 -33.93 12.03
C ALA A 46 -7.08 -35.21 11.27
N SER A 47 -8.28 -35.74 11.48
CA SER A 47 -8.65 -37.03 10.91
C SER A 47 -8.96 -36.94 9.41
N ARG A 48 -8.30 -37.82 8.64
CA ARG A 48 -8.49 -37.97 7.19
C ARG A 48 -9.69 -38.86 6.85
N SER A 49 -10.21 -39.62 7.81
CA SER A 49 -11.21 -40.68 7.57
C SER A 49 -12.62 -40.34 8.03
N ILE A 50 -12.82 -39.29 8.82
CA ILE A 50 -14.16 -38.87 9.27
C ILE A 50 -14.79 -37.89 8.29
N ASP A 51 -16.09 -37.63 8.46
CA ASP A 51 -16.80 -36.58 7.73
C ASP A 51 -16.06 -35.22 7.85
N PRO A 52 -15.81 -34.50 6.73
CA PRO A 52 -15.21 -33.16 6.78
C PRO A 52 -15.94 -32.19 7.72
N ASP A 53 -17.26 -32.29 7.86
CA ASP A 53 -18.05 -31.43 8.72
C ASP A 53 -17.81 -31.72 10.21
N LEU A 54 -17.60 -32.98 10.58
CA LEU A 54 -17.18 -33.35 11.94
C LEU A 54 -15.75 -32.85 12.23
N ALA A 55 -14.85 -32.94 11.26
CA ALA A 55 -13.48 -32.41 11.40
C ALA A 55 -13.50 -30.88 11.56
N ALA A 56 -14.30 -30.18 10.76
CA ALA A 56 -14.51 -28.74 10.88
C ALA A 56 -15.15 -28.34 12.22
N HIS A 57 -16.13 -29.09 12.69
CA HIS A 57 -16.76 -28.84 13.99
C HIS A 57 -15.76 -29.00 15.15
N ALA A 58 -14.94 -30.04 15.10
CA ALA A 58 -13.87 -30.23 16.06
C ALA A 58 -12.81 -29.11 15.99
N ALA A 59 -12.47 -28.65 14.78
CA ALA A 59 -11.51 -27.56 14.59
C ALA A 59 -12.01 -26.23 15.17
N VAL A 60 -13.26 -25.83 14.97
CA VAL A 60 -13.79 -24.58 15.55
C VAL A 60 -13.84 -24.63 17.08
N ASN A 61 -14.27 -25.76 17.67
CA ASN A 61 -14.30 -25.93 19.12
C ASN A 61 -12.89 -26.03 19.73
N LEU A 62 -11.91 -26.55 18.98
CA LEU A 62 -10.50 -26.52 19.37
C LEU A 62 -9.95 -25.11 19.37
N ALA A 63 -10.15 -24.37 18.27
CA ALA A 63 -9.57 -23.06 18.08
C ALA A 63 -10.12 -22.00 19.04
N LEU A 64 -11.42 -22.05 19.31
CA LEU A 64 -12.12 -21.07 20.16
C LEU A 64 -12.28 -21.56 21.61
N SER A 65 -11.54 -22.60 22.00
CA SER A 65 -11.50 -23.05 23.38
C SER A 65 -10.80 -22.01 24.28
N ASP A 66 -11.37 -21.71 25.44
CA ASP A 66 -10.77 -20.82 26.45
C ASP A 66 -9.81 -21.55 27.40
N ARG A 67 -9.39 -22.76 27.02
CA ARG A 67 -8.46 -23.57 27.79
C ARG A 67 -7.05 -22.99 27.74
N ALA A 68 -6.50 -22.65 28.90
CA ALA A 68 -5.16 -22.08 29.02
C ALA A 68 -4.03 -23.05 28.59
N ASP A 69 -4.28 -24.36 28.63
CA ASP A 69 -3.28 -25.39 28.31
C ASP A 69 -3.13 -25.66 26.80
N ILE A 70 -3.95 -25.04 25.94
CA ILE A 70 -3.97 -25.31 24.50
C ILE A 70 -4.03 -24.02 23.71
N ASN A 71 -3.01 -23.78 22.87
CA ASN A 71 -3.12 -22.78 21.80
C ASN A 71 -3.88 -23.38 20.61
N GLY A 72 -5.21 -23.37 20.72
CA GLY A 72 -6.11 -24.04 19.77
C GLY A 72 -5.97 -23.52 18.35
N GLU A 73 -5.82 -22.21 18.18
CA GLU A 73 -5.65 -21.58 16.87
C GLU A 73 -4.37 -22.03 16.17
N ALA A 74 -3.23 -22.05 16.89
CA ALA A 74 -1.97 -22.53 16.35
C ALA A 74 -2.04 -24.02 15.99
N GLU A 75 -2.77 -24.82 16.78
CA GLU A 75 -2.99 -26.23 16.48
C GLU A 75 -3.82 -26.42 15.21
N VAL A 76 -4.92 -25.69 15.05
CA VAL A 76 -5.74 -25.78 13.83
C VAL A 76 -4.94 -25.39 12.59
N LYS A 77 -4.12 -24.34 12.65
CA LYS A 77 -3.22 -23.97 11.54
C LYS A 77 -2.29 -25.12 11.17
N ARG A 78 -1.63 -25.74 12.15
CA ARG A 78 -0.74 -26.88 11.95
C ARG A 78 -1.47 -28.09 11.37
N ILE A 79 -2.71 -28.32 11.79
CA ILE A 79 -3.55 -29.38 11.24
C ILE A 79 -3.82 -29.14 9.77
N MET A 80 -4.21 -27.91 9.37
CA MET A 80 -4.44 -27.59 7.96
C MET A 80 -3.18 -27.74 7.11
N GLU A 81 -2.01 -27.41 7.66
CA GLU A 81 -0.71 -27.60 6.98
C GLU A 81 -0.35 -29.08 6.76
N GLY A 82 -0.78 -29.98 7.66
CA GLY A 82 -0.47 -31.42 7.59
C GLY A 82 -1.49 -32.29 6.84
N LEU A 83 -2.62 -31.71 6.44
CA LEU A 83 -3.65 -32.42 5.68
C LEU A 83 -3.37 -32.35 4.16
N PRO A 84 -3.72 -33.38 3.38
CA PRO A 84 -3.68 -33.31 1.92
C PRO A 84 -4.56 -32.18 1.39
N GLU A 85 -4.15 -31.49 0.33
CA GLU A 85 -4.84 -30.29 -0.20
C GLU A 85 -6.34 -30.51 -0.45
N ALA A 86 -6.71 -31.59 -1.15
CA ALA A 86 -8.11 -31.92 -1.42
C ALA A 86 -8.93 -32.09 -0.11
N ARG A 87 -8.30 -32.62 0.94
CA ARG A 87 -8.95 -32.77 2.25
C ARG A 87 -9.05 -31.44 2.98
N VAL A 88 -8.03 -30.59 2.90
CA VAL A 88 -8.05 -29.24 3.47
C VAL A 88 -9.20 -28.44 2.89
N GLN A 89 -9.38 -28.45 1.58
CA GLN A 89 -10.46 -27.72 0.89
C GLN A 89 -11.85 -28.19 1.38
N GLN A 90 -12.09 -29.50 1.45
CA GLN A 90 -13.34 -30.07 1.97
C GLN A 90 -13.63 -29.63 3.42
N VAL A 91 -12.61 -29.61 4.28
CA VAL A 91 -12.76 -29.16 5.67
C VAL A 91 -12.98 -27.65 5.73
N MET A 92 -12.24 -26.86 4.94
CA MET A 92 -12.37 -25.40 4.88
C MET A 92 -13.76 -24.95 4.46
N ALA A 93 -14.38 -25.62 3.47
CA ALA A 93 -15.74 -25.35 3.03
C ALA A 93 -16.79 -25.49 4.16
N LYS A 94 -16.53 -26.35 5.16
CA LYS A 94 -17.39 -26.51 6.35
C LYS A 94 -16.94 -25.64 7.53
N LEU A 95 -15.64 -25.39 7.66
CA LEU A 95 -15.06 -24.64 8.75
C LEU A 95 -15.35 -23.14 8.65
N ALA A 96 -15.27 -22.56 7.44
CA ALA A 96 -15.50 -21.13 7.21
C ALA A 96 -16.86 -20.64 7.75
N PRO A 97 -18.02 -21.21 7.37
CA PRO A 97 -19.31 -20.78 7.90
C PRO A 97 -19.45 -21.01 9.41
N ARG A 98 -18.81 -22.05 9.96
CA ARG A 98 -18.80 -22.31 11.42
C ARG A 98 -18.00 -21.27 12.19
N LEU A 99 -16.86 -20.85 11.67
CA LEU A 99 -16.08 -19.75 12.24
C LEU A 99 -16.83 -18.43 12.12
N TRP A 100 -17.50 -18.17 10.99
CA TRP A 100 -18.31 -16.97 10.81
C TRP A 100 -19.45 -16.88 11.82
N ALA A 101 -20.16 -17.98 12.08
CA ALA A 101 -21.21 -18.03 13.10
C ALA A 101 -20.72 -17.63 14.50
N ARG A 102 -19.42 -17.82 14.80
CA ARG A 102 -18.77 -17.40 16.05
C ARG A 102 -18.15 -16.01 15.97
N ALA A 103 -17.71 -15.61 14.78
CA ALA A 103 -17.05 -14.32 14.52
C ALA A 103 -18.04 -13.15 14.40
N ARG A 104 -19.22 -13.40 13.83
CA ARG A 104 -20.20 -12.37 13.52
C ARG A 104 -20.69 -11.63 14.77
N THR A 105 -20.93 -10.35 14.59
CA THR A 105 -21.58 -9.50 15.60
C THR A 105 -23.06 -9.40 15.27
N GLU A 106 -23.91 -9.88 16.17
CA GLU A 106 -25.36 -9.70 16.08
C GLU A 106 -25.76 -8.55 17.02
N GLY A 107 -26.77 -7.76 16.63
CA GLY A 107 -27.32 -6.70 17.48
C GLY A 107 -26.76 -5.31 17.18
N ASP A 108 -26.43 -4.56 18.22
CA ASP A 108 -26.03 -3.15 18.13
C ASP A 108 -24.74 -2.99 17.28
N PRO A 109 -24.77 -2.21 16.17
CA PRO A 109 -23.59 -1.90 15.35
C PRO A 109 -22.41 -1.29 16.14
N MET A 110 -22.68 -0.67 17.29
CA MET A 110 -21.69 -0.06 18.18
C MET A 110 -21.17 -1.01 19.26
N GLN A 111 -21.70 -2.23 19.37
CA GLN A 111 -21.21 -3.21 20.33
C GLN A 111 -19.76 -3.57 20.04
N VAL A 112 -18.91 -3.48 21.08
CA VAL A 112 -17.52 -3.93 21.01
C VAL A 112 -17.50 -5.46 20.89
N PRO A 113 -16.88 -6.01 19.83
CA PRO A 113 -16.78 -7.46 19.67
C PRO A 113 -16.07 -8.13 20.85
N GLY A 114 -16.61 -9.24 21.33
CA GLY A 114 -15.99 -10.07 22.36
C GLY A 114 -14.79 -10.87 21.86
N SER A 115 -14.04 -11.48 22.78
CA SER A 115 -12.82 -12.25 22.46
C SER A 115 -13.05 -13.37 21.44
N VAL A 116 -14.15 -14.12 21.59
CA VAL A 116 -14.53 -15.19 20.66
C VAL A 116 -14.75 -14.66 19.24
N GLN A 117 -15.39 -13.50 19.11
CA GLN A 117 -15.68 -12.88 17.82
C GLN A 117 -14.40 -12.44 17.11
N ILE A 118 -13.50 -11.78 17.86
CA ILE A 118 -12.20 -11.32 17.36
C ILE A 118 -11.33 -12.51 16.92
N ARG A 119 -11.21 -13.55 17.77
CA ARG A 119 -10.46 -14.77 17.44
C ARG A 119 -11.03 -15.49 16.22
N GLY A 120 -12.36 -15.59 16.12
CA GLY A 120 -13.03 -16.20 14.98
C GLY A 120 -12.71 -15.49 13.66
N LYS A 121 -12.76 -14.15 13.65
CA LYS A 121 -12.33 -13.31 12.52
C LYS A 121 -10.87 -13.54 12.17
N ASP A 122 -9.98 -13.45 13.15
CA ASP A 122 -8.54 -13.60 12.91
C ASP A 122 -8.22 -14.97 12.33
N LEU A 123 -8.86 -16.02 12.84
CA LEU A 123 -8.66 -17.37 12.31
C LEU A 123 -9.23 -17.53 10.90
N LEU A 124 -10.38 -16.92 10.57
CA LEU A 124 -10.90 -16.89 9.20
C LEU A 124 -9.86 -16.30 8.24
N PHE A 125 -9.26 -15.17 8.61
CA PHE A 125 -8.21 -14.54 7.80
C PHE A 125 -6.98 -15.43 7.69
N ASP A 126 -6.49 -15.96 8.80
CA ASP A 126 -5.27 -16.78 8.84
C ASP A 126 -5.40 -18.07 8.02
N LEU A 127 -6.60 -18.68 8.02
CA LEU A 127 -6.87 -19.92 7.29
C LEU A 127 -7.28 -19.69 5.83
N ARG A 128 -7.53 -18.45 5.42
CA ARG A 128 -7.97 -18.09 4.06
C ARG A 128 -7.10 -18.71 2.96
N LYS A 129 -5.78 -18.77 3.17
CA LYS A 129 -4.82 -19.33 2.20
C LYS A 129 -5.02 -20.81 1.88
N TYR A 130 -5.71 -21.55 2.75
CA TYR A 130 -6.00 -22.98 2.60
C TYR A 130 -7.30 -23.26 1.84
N ALA A 131 -8.12 -22.23 1.63
CA ALA A 131 -9.40 -22.35 0.94
C ALA A 131 -9.23 -22.35 -0.58
N ASP A 132 -10.11 -23.11 -1.26
CA ASP A 132 -10.33 -22.97 -2.71
C ASP A 132 -10.93 -21.60 -3.06
N ALA A 133 -11.10 -21.32 -4.35
CA ALA A 133 -11.55 -19.99 -4.81
C ALA A 133 -12.94 -19.61 -4.27
N GLU A 134 -13.89 -20.55 -4.27
CA GLU A 134 -15.27 -20.31 -3.82
C GLU A 134 -15.35 -20.09 -2.32
N THR A 135 -14.70 -20.95 -1.53
CA THR A 135 -14.63 -20.81 -0.06
C THR A 135 -13.87 -19.55 0.32
N ARG A 136 -12.81 -19.18 -0.43
CA ARG A 136 -12.07 -17.94 -0.21
C ARG A 136 -12.93 -16.71 -0.46
N ALA A 137 -13.70 -16.68 -1.55
CA ALA A 137 -14.64 -15.59 -1.82
C ALA A 137 -15.70 -15.47 -0.71
N THR A 138 -16.16 -16.61 -0.18
CA THR A 138 -17.07 -16.64 0.98
C THR A 138 -16.42 -16.04 2.24
N ILE A 139 -15.18 -16.42 2.55
CA ILE A 139 -14.40 -15.87 3.66
C ILE A 139 -14.21 -14.35 3.48
N ASP A 140 -13.90 -13.89 2.26
CA ASP A 140 -13.73 -12.47 1.95
C ASP A 140 -15.00 -11.66 2.20
N GLY A 141 -16.15 -12.23 1.85
CA GLY A 141 -17.46 -11.68 2.20
C GLY A 141 -17.63 -11.56 3.71
N TYR A 142 -17.38 -12.63 4.47
CA TYR A 142 -17.49 -12.62 5.94
C TYR A 142 -16.58 -11.60 6.60
N LEU A 143 -15.32 -11.53 6.17
CA LEU A 143 -14.35 -10.58 6.70
C LEU A 143 -14.75 -9.15 6.37
N SER A 144 -15.18 -8.88 5.14
CA SER A 144 -15.68 -7.56 4.75
C SER A 144 -16.88 -7.17 5.63
N ASP A 145 -17.86 -8.06 5.78
CA ASP A 145 -19.04 -7.82 6.62
C ASP A 145 -18.67 -7.55 8.08
N TRP A 146 -17.72 -8.31 8.64
CA TRP A 146 -17.26 -8.10 10.01
C TRP A 146 -16.78 -6.67 10.27
N TYR A 147 -16.04 -6.07 9.32
CA TYR A 147 -15.54 -4.71 9.45
C TYR A 147 -16.58 -3.64 9.09
N THR A 148 -17.45 -3.87 8.09
CA THR A 148 -18.31 -2.81 7.51
C THR A 148 -19.72 -2.76 8.07
N THR A 149 -20.23 -3.83 8.70
CA THR A 149 -21.60 -3.86 9.26
C THR A 149 -21.75 -3.11 10.59
N GLY A 150 -20.65 -2.62 11.17
CA GLY A 150 -20.64 -1.89 12.43
C GLY A 150 -19.75 -0.66 12.37
N PHE A 151 -19.28 -0.21 13.52
CA PHE A 151 -18.31 0.87 13.61
C PHE A 151 -16.92 0.44 13.12
N TYR A 152 -16.63 0.66 11.83
CA TYR A 152 -15.35 0.28 11.20
C TYR A 152 -14.15 0.75 12.02
N GLU A 153 -14.13 2.02 12.42
CA GLU A 153 -12.99 2.62 13.14
C GLU A 153 -12.66 1.87 14.43
N GLY A 154 -13.68 1.54 15.23
CA GLY A 154 -13.49 0.79 16.47
C GLY A 154 -13.13 -0.68 16.25
N ARG A 155 -13.44 -1.24 15.08
CA ARG A 155 -13.15 -2.63 14.72
C ARG A 155 -11.81 -2.81 14.02
N ALA A 156 -11.32 -1.80 13.31
CA ALA A 156 -10.11 -1.84 12.50
C ALA A 156 -8.86 -2.22 13.31
N THR A 157 -8.84 -1.91 14.60
CA THR A 157 -7.70 -2.15 15.49
C THR A 157 -7.82 -3.41 16.34
N LEU A 158 -8.91 -4.19 16.17
CA LEU A 158 -9.19 -5.34 17.02
C LEU A 158 -8.60 -6.64 16.47
N GLY A 159 -7.85 -7.32 17.33
CA GLY A 159 -7.23 -8.61 17.05
C GLY A 159 -5.83 -8.49 16.48
N ARG A 160 -5.31 -9.62 15.99
CA ARG A 160 -3.98 -9.70 15.39
C ARG A 160 -3.94 -9.17 13.96
N ASN A 161 -5.01 -9.40 13.21
CA ASN A 161 -5.11 -8.95 11.82
C ASN A 161 -5.88 -7.63 11.79
N LEU A 162 -5.17 -6.53 11.50
CA LEU A 162 -5.74 -5.19 11.44
C LEU A 162 -6.65 -5.04 10.22
N GLY A 163 -7.63 -4.13 10.32
CA GLY A 163 -8.62 -3.86 9.28
C GLY A 163 -7.97 -3.57 7.93
N VAL A 164 -7.01 -2.64 7.87
CA VAL A 164 -6.30 -2.33 6.62
C VAL A 164 -5.58 -3.54 6.01
N THR A 165 -4.96 -4.40 6.85
CA THR A 165 -4.27 -5.61 6.39
C THR A 165 -5.26 -6.62 5.79
N VAL A 166 -6.43 -6.79 6.44
CA VAL A 166 -7.48 -7.67 5.93
C VAL A 166 -8.09 -7.12 4.64
N ILE A 167 -8.47 -5.84 4.63
CA ILE A 167 -9.11 -5.17 3.49
C ILE A 167 -8.20 -5.15 2.26
N SER A 168 -6.91 -4.81 2.42
CA SER A 168 -5.95 -4.84 1.31
C SER A 168 -5.74 -6.24 0.73
N THR A 169 -5.82 -7.28 1.56
CA THR A 169 -5.71 -8.68 1.14
C THR A 169 -6.96 -9.15 0.38
N ILE A 170 -8.14 -8.66 0.75
CA ILE A 170 -9.40 -8.90 0.03
C ILE A 170 -9.40 -8.14 -1.30
N GLY A 171 -8.91 -6.90 -1.28
CA GLY A 171 -8.78 -6.05 -2.46
C GLY A 171 -10.11 -5.42 -2.87
N ALA A 172 -10.28 -5.24 -4.18
CA ALA A 172 -11.28 -4.33 -4.73
C ALA A 172 -12.74 -4.68 -4.38
N SER A 173 -13.05 -5.95 -4.08
CA SER A 173 -14.39 -6.38 -3.70
C SER A 173 -14.85 -5.81 -2.35
N ALA A 174 -13.93 -5.46 -1.45
CA ALA A 174 -14.28 -4.83 -0.17
C ALA A 174 -14.66 -3.35 -0.33
N GLY A 175 -14.22 -2.69 -1.41
CA GLY A 175 -14.35 -1.24 -1.59
C GLY A 175 -15.81 -0.74 -1.62
N ALA A 176 -16.72 -1.50 -2.23
CA ALA A 176 -18.14 -1.12 -2.28
C ALA A 176 -18.77 -1.04 -0.88
N ARG A 177 -18.51 -2.05 -0.03
CA ARG A 177 -19.01 -2.09 1.35
C ARG A 177 -18.35 -1.02 2.24
N LEU A 178 -17.08 -0.71 2.00
CA LEU A 178 -16.40 0.39 2.70
C LEU A 178 -16.99 1.75 2.32
N LYS A 179 -17.36 1.96 1.04
CA LYS A 179 -18.06 3.17 0.61
C LYS A 179 -19.41 3.30 1.31
N GLU A 180 -20.17 2.21 1.43
CA GLU A 180 -21.44 2.19 2.18
C GLU A 180 -21.22 2.55 3.66
N ALA A 181 -20.20 1.96 4.30
CA ALA A 181 -19.82 2.30 5.67
C ALA A 181 -19.45 3.78 5.80
N ALA A 182 -18.69 4.33 4.88
CA ALA A 182 -18.33 5.75 4.87
C ALA A 182 -19.53 6.66 4.63
N ASN A 183 -20.43 6.31 3.70
CA ASN A 183 -21.68 7.04 3.47
C ASN A 183 -22.54 7.09 4.74
N SER A 184 -22.57 6.01 5.54
CA SER A 184 -23.31 5.99 6.82
C SER A 184 -22.75 6.98 7.84
N VAL A 185 -21.44 7.26 7.79
CA VAL A 185 -20.77 8.30 8.61
C VAL A 185 -21.04 9.69 8.02
N VAL A 186 -20.97 9.83 6.69
CA VAL A 186 -21.23 11.10 5.99
C VAL A 186 -22.65 11.60 6.22
N ALA A 187 -23.63 10.70 6.26
CA ALA A 187 -25.03 11.03 6.52
C ALA A 187 -25.27 11.67 7.90
N LYS A 188 -24.33 11.53 8.84
CA LYS A 188 -24.39 12.14 10.17
C LYS A 188 -23.56 13.42 10.17
N ARG A 189 -24.22 14.58 10.27
CA ARG A 189 -23.60 15.92 10.12
C ARG A 189 -22.35 16.11 10.99
N ASP A 190 -22.39 15.66 12.24
CA ASP A 190 -21.32 15.88 13.22
C ASP A 190 -20.32 14.71 13.33
N ALA A 191 -20.50 13.65 12.53
CA ALA A 191 -19.63 12.48 12.59
C ALA A 191 -18.42 12.63 11.65
N LYS A 192 -17.22 12.52 12.21
CA LYS A 192 -15.98 12.55 11.44
C LYS A 192 -15.71 11.19 10.81
N ILE A 193 -15.21 11.19 9.57
CA ILE A 193 -14.59 9.99 9.01
C ILE A 193 -13.24 9.80 9.69
N GLY A 194 -13.06 8.62 10.27
CA GLY A 194 -11.82 8.23 10.93
C GLY A 194 -10.73 7.82 9.94
N ASP A 195 -9.49 7.79 10.44
CA ASP A 195 -8.30 7.59 9.62
C ASP A 195 -8.20 6.14 9.15
N GLU A 196 -8.64 5.18 9.96
CA GLU A 196 -8.64 3.77 9.59
C GLU A 196 -9.60 3.51 8.43
N LEU A 197 -10.77 4.15 8.43
CA LEU A 197 -11.73 4.02 7.32
C LEU A 197 -11.21 4.66 6.02
N LEU A 198 -10.60 5.85 6.09
CA LEU A 198 -9.97 6.48 4.92
C LEU A 198 -8.86 5.58 4.34
N LEU A 199 -8.02 5.03 5.21
CA LEU A 199 -6.93 4.15 4.80
C LEU A 199 -7.46 2.84 4.19
N ALA A 200 -8.52 2.27 4.74
CA ALA A 200 -9.13 1.05 4.20
C ALA A 200 -9.76 1.26 2.83
N LEU A 201 -10.47 2.38 2.63
CA LEU A 201 -11.01 2.76 1.32
C LEU A 201 -9.88 2.81 0.27
N ALA A 202 -8.78 3.49 0.60
CA ALA A 202 -7.61 3.59 -0.27
C ALA A 202 -6.93 2.23 -0.51
N ALA A 203 -6.62 1.49 0.56
CA ALA A 203 -5.89 0.24 0.53
C ALA A 203 -6.68 -0.93 -0.09
N SER A 204 -8.02 -0.82 -0.18
CA SER A 204 -8.84 -1.79 -0.91
C SER A 204 -8.46 -1.89 -2.38
N GLY A 205 -7.86 -0.84 -2.96
CA GLY A 205 -7.55 -0.80 -4.38
C GLY A 205 -8.79 -0.83 -5.28
N ASN A 206 -9.99 -0.59 -4.75
CA ASN A 206 -11.18 -0.39 -5.57
C ASN A 206 -11.14 1.04 -6.17
N PRO A 207 -11.16 1.21 -7.50
CA PRO A 207 -11.02 2.54 -8.11
C PRO A 207 -12.10 3.54 -7.67
N GLU A 208 -13.32 3.09 -7.43
CA GLU A 208 -14.37 3.97 -6.93
C GLU A 208 -14.21 4.33 -5.46
N ALA A 209 -13.71 3.42 -4.62
CA ALA A 209 -13.43 3.70 -3.21
C ALA A 209 -12.25 4.67 -3.07
N VAL A 210 -11.20 4.47 -3.88
CA VAL A 210 -10.04 5.36 -3.98
C VAL A 210 -10.47 6.76 -4.40
N ARG A 211 -11.31 6.87 -5.44
CA ARG A 211 -11.91 8.16 -5.84
C ARG A 211 -12.72 8.79 -4.71
N TYR A 212 -13.55 7.98 -4.05
CA TYR A 212 -14.40 8.45 -2.97
C TYR A 212 -13.60 9.07 -1.80
N VAL A 213 -12.36 8.63 -1.53
CA VAL A 213 -11.48 9.26 -0.54
C VAL A 213 -11.24 10.75 -0.86
N LEU A 214 -11.02 11.11 -2.13
CA LEU A 214 -10.85 12.50 -2.55
C LEU A 214 -12.18 13.26 -2.66
N ASP A 215 -13.25 12.58 -3.06
CA ASP A 215 -14.58 13.20 -3.11
C ASP A 215 -15.00 13.66 -1.71
N VAL A 216 -14.77 12.83 -0.67
CA VAL A 216 -15.08 13.21 0.71
C VAL A 216 -14.12 14.26 1.26
N ALA A 217 -12.84 14.21 0.87
CA ALA A 217 -11.87 15.28 1.20
C ALA A 217 -12.33 16.67 0.76
N SER A 218 -13.13 16.73 -0.31
CA SER A 218 -13.64 17.98 -0.89
C SER A 218 -14.98 18.43 -0.28
N MET A 219 -15.58 17.63 0.61
CA MET A 219 -16.84 17.97 1.27
C MET A 219 -16.59 18.96 2.42
N ASP A 220 -17.32 20.08 2.45
CA ASP A 220 -17.33 20.96 3.62
C ASP A 220 -18.12 20.30 4.76
N ARG A 221 -17.38 19.71 5.69
CA ARG A 221 -17.92 19.01 6.87
C ARG A 221 -17.48 19.64 8.20
N GLY A 222 -16.94 20.86 8.16
CA GLY A 222 -16.37 21.50 9.34
C GLY A 222 -15.13 20.79 9.91
N ASP A 223 -14.46 19.95 9.11
CA ASP A 223 -13.19 19.31 9.47
C ASP A 223 -12.06 19.79 8.55
N PRO A 224 -11.29 20.81 8.96
CA PRO A 224 -10.23 21.37 8.13
C PRO A 224 -9.05 20.41 7.92
N THR A 225 -8.98 19.30 8.66
CA THR A 225 -7.89 18.32 8.54
C THR A 225 -8.21 17.20 7.54
N LEU A 226 -9.46 17.07 7.12
CA LEU A 226 -9.94 15.91 6.35
C LEU A 226 -9.19 15.74 5.02
N ALA A 227 -8.92 16.83 4.30
CA ALA A 227 -8.18 16.77 3.05
C ALA A 227 -6.76 16.20 3.22
N ASN A 228 -6.04 16.65 4.25
CA ASN A 228 -4.70 16.16 4.56
C ASN A 228 -4.72 14.69 5.02
N ARG A 229 -5.71 14.29 5.83
CA ARG A 229 -5.87 12.90 6.29
C ARG A 229 -6.21 11.96 5.12
N ALA A 230 -7.09 12.38 4.22
CA ALA A 230 -7.45 11.64 3.02
C ALA A 230 -6.26 11.46 2.07
N LEU A 231 -5.49 12.52 1.81
CA LEU A 231 -4.29 12.44 0.99
C LEU A 231 -3.22 11.56 1.65
N SER A 232 -3.04 11.67 2.98
CA SER A 232 -2.13 10.80 3.73
C SER A 232 -2.56 9.33 3.69
N ALA A 233 -3.86 9.04 3.69
CA ALA A 233 -4.38 7.68 3.55
C ALA A 233 -4.05 7.10 2.16
N LEU A 234 -4.22 7.88 1.09
CA LEU A 234 -3.79 7.49 -0.26
C LEU A 234 -2.28 7.28 -0.32
N TYR A 235 -1.50 8.23 0.20
CA TYR A 235 -0.03 8.13 0.20
C TYR A 235 0.44 6.84 0.91
N ARG A 236 -0.10 6.54 2.09
CA ARG A 236 0.20 5.30 2.80
C ARG A 236 -0.25 4.06 2.02
N ALA A 237 -1.39 4.10 1.34
CA ALA A 237 -1.89 2.96 0.58
C ALA A 237 -1.05 2.63 -0.67
N PHE A 238 -0.51 3.65 -1.35
CA PHE A 238 0.10 3.49 -2.68
C PHE A 238 1.61 3.72 -2.71
N VAL A 239 2.16 4.54 -1.80
CA VAL A 239 3.57 4.95 -1.80
C VAL A 239 4.33 4.30 -0.65
N GLU A 240 3.80 4.41 0.58
CA GLU A 240 4.51 3.99 1.79
C GLU A 240 3.60 3.22 2.75
N PRO A 241 3.32 1.93 2.49
CA PRO A 241 2.45 1.13 3.36
C PRO A 241 3.07 0.78 4.72
N GLY A 242 4.34 1.13 4.95
CA GLY A 242 5.03 0.93 6.24
C GLY A 242 5.19 -0.54 6.63
N GLY A 243 5.15 -1.46 5.67
CA GLY A 243 5.24 -2.91 5.89
C GLY A 243 3.98 -3.55 6.50
N LEU A 244 2.90 -2.79 6.68
CA LEU A 244 1.65 -3.30 7.28
C LEU A 244 0.79 -4.09 6.30
N PHE A 245 0.90 -3.78 5.01
CA PHE A 245 0.19 -4.41 3.91
C PHE A 245 0.93 -4.19 2.59
N THR A 246 0.55 -4.91 1.55
CA THR A 246 1.07 -4.72 0.20
C THR A 246 0.48 -3.45 -0.41
N ALA A 247 1.29 -2.62 -1.06
CA ALA A 247 0.81 -1.40 -1.72
C ALA A 247 -0.36 -1.69 -2.69
N ALA A 248 -1.35 -0.81 -2.69
CA ALA A 248 -2.54 -0.94 -3.53
C ALA A 248 -2.18 -0.89 -5.03
N PRO A 249 -2.94 -1.57 -5.91
CA PRO A 249 -2.64 -1.61 -7.34
C PRO A 249 -2.65 -0.20 -7.97
N PRO A 250 -1.57 0.28 -8.59
CA PRO A 250 -1.48 1.65 -9.11
C PRO A 250 -2.61 2.06 -10.07
N ALA A 251 -3.13 1.11 -10.86
CA ALA A 251 -4.23 1.34 -11.79
C ALA A 251 -5.50 1.89 -11.11
N SER A 252 -5.68 1.64 -9.81
CA SER A 252 -6.83 2.11 -9.05
C SER A 252 -6.81 3.62 -8.78
N LEU A 253 -5.67 4.29 -8.96
CA LEU A 253 -5.54 5.76 -8.92
C LEU A 253 -5.88 6.44 -10.26
N ALA A 254 -6.04 5.69 -11.35
CA ALA A 254 -6.29 6.29 -12.66
C ALA A 254 -7.50 7.24 -12.68
N PRO A 255 -8.65 6.92 -12.04
CA PRO A 255 -9.80 7.83 -12.00
C PRO A 255 -9.59 9.10 -11.15
N THR A 256 -8.52 9.16 -10.36
CA THR A 256 -8.22 10.28 -9.45
C THR A 256 -7.10 11.18 -9.95
N LEU A 257 -6.50 10.86 -11.10
CA LEU A 257 -5.32 11.58 -11.61
C LEU A 257 -5.58 13.07 -11.75
N ASP A 258 -6.67 13.48 -12.41
CA ASP A 258 -6.98 14.89 -12.64
C ASP A 258 -7.12 15.66 -11.31
N THR A 259 -7.74 15.05 -10.30
CA THR A 259 -7.88 15.64 -8.97
C THR A 259 -6.52 15.77 -8.27
N LEU A 260 -5.67 14.74 -8.31
CA LEU A 260 -4.33 14.78 -7.72
C LEU A 260 -3.45 15.83 -8.41
N ILE A 261 -3.56 15.97 -9.73
CA ILE A 261 -2.85 17.00 -10.50
C ILE A 261 -3.34 18.38 -10.09
N ALA A 262 -4.65 18.59 -9.98
CA ALA A 262 -5.22 19.86 -9.52
C ALA A 262 -4.73 20.24 -8.11
N ILE A 263 -4.65 19.26 -7.19
CA ILE A 263 -4.09 19.46 -5.85
C ILE A 263 -2.59 19.84 -5.94
N ALA A 264 -1.82 19.13 -6.77
CA ALA A 264 -0.40 19.40 -6.98
C ALA A 264 -0.12 20.75 -7.66
N GLU A 265 -1.03 21.27 -8.48
CA GLU A 265 -0.91 22.56 -9.18
C GLU A 265 -1.42 23.75 -8.35
N ASN A 266 -2.27 23.53 -7.34
CA ASN A 266 -2.87 24.61 -6.55
C ASN A 266 -1.85 25.35 -5.67
N PRO A 267 -1.60 26.66 -5.89
CA PRO A 267 -0.63 27.46 -5.14
C PRO A 267 -0.94 27.61 -3.64
N ALA A 268 -2.19 27.40 -3.23
CA ALA A 268 -2.62 27.50 -1.84
C ALA A 268 -2.21 26.27 -0.99
N ASN A 269 -1.89 25.15 -1.63
CA ASN A 269 -1.49 23.94 -0.93
C ASN A 269 -0.03 24.02 -0.45
N ASP A 270 0.22 23.49 0.75
CA ASP A 270 1.56 23.39 1.31
C ASP A 270 2.44 22.38 0.56
N ASN A 271 3.75 22.44 0.81
CA ASN A 271 4.74 21.60 0.13
C ASN A 271 4.52 20.10 0.37
N ARG A 272 4.00 19.69 1.54
CA ARG A 272 3.73 18.28 1.82
C ARG A 272 2.59 17.79 0.96
N THR A 273 1.49 18.52 0.91
CA THR A 273 0.30 18.22 0.11
C THR A 273 0.66 18.12 -1.38
N VAL A 274 1.50 19.04 -1.87
CA VAL A 274 2.01 18.99 -3.24
C VAL A 274 2.87 17.75 -3.48
N ASN A 275 3.82 17.45 -2.60
CA ASN A 275 4.72 16.30 -2.75
C ASN A 275 3.99 14.95 -2.66
N ASP A 276 3.02 14.81 -1.76
CA ASP A 276 2.23 13.60 -1.60
C ASP A 276 1.37 13.36 -2.86
N SER A 277 0.75 14.41 -3.39
CA SER A 277 -0.03 14.35 -4.63
C SER A 277 0.83 13.99 -5.84
N VAL A 278 2.00 14.60 -5.99
CA VAL A 278 2.95 14.29 -7.07
C VAL A 278 3.47 12.86 -6.95
N SER A 279 3.72 12.38 -5.73
CA SER A 279 4.13 10.99 -5.49
C SER A 279 3.04 10.01 -5.92
N LEU A 280 1.77 10.31 -5.62
CA LEU A 280 0.63 9.50 -6.06
C LEU A 280 0.46 9.51 -7.58
N VAL A 281 0.60 10.67 -8.24
CA VAL A 281 0.59 10.75 -9.71
C VAL A 281 1.70 9.87 -10.30
N ARG A 282 2.91 9.91 -9.72
CA ARG A 282 4.05 9.11 -10.19
C ARG A 282 3.81 7.60 -10.04
N VAL A 283 3.14 7.15 -8.99
CA VAL A 283 2.83 5.72 -8.79
C VAL A 283 2.05 5.13 -9.97
N VAL A 284 1.19 5.90 -10.63
CA VAL A 284 0.41 5.42 -11.79
C VAL A 284 1.30 5.03 -12.96
N GLY A 285 2.49 5.63 -13.08
CA GLY A 285 3.44 5.30 -14.14
C GLY A 285 3.06 5.89 -15.51
N MET A 286 3.88 5.58 -16.52
CA MET A 286 3.65 6.06 -17.89
C MET A 286 2.46 5.35 -18.55
N PRO A 287 1.73 6.04 -19.47
CA PRO A 287 1.92 7.44 -19.86
C PRO A 287 1.28 8.44 -18.90
N GLY A 288 0.49 7.98 -17.92
CA GLY A 288 -0.37 8.81 -17.07
C GLY A 288 0.37 9.87 -16.25
N CYS A 289 1.60 9.61 -15.80
CA CYS A 289 2.35 10.58 -14.99
C CYS A 289 3.17 11.60 -15.79
N LEU A 290 3.58 11.31 -17.03
CA LEU A 290 4.59 12.14 -17.70
C LEU A 290 4.05 13.50 -18.11
N ALA A 291 2.97 13.52 -18.90
CA ALA A 291 2.39 14.75 -19.42
C ALA A 291 2.03 15.78 -18.32
N PRO A 292 1.31 15.41 -17.24
CA PRO A 292 0.96 16.38 -16.20
C PRO A 292 2.18 16.87 -15.40
N LEU A 293 3.15 16.00 -15.10
CA LEU A 293 4.34 16.41 -14.37
C LEU A 293 5.27 17.27 -15.23
N ALA A 294 5.35 17.01 -16.53
CA ALA A 294 6.05 17.87 -17.49
C ALA A 294 5.37 19.24 -17.62
N LYS A 295 4.03 19.30 -17.61
CA LYS A 295 3.29 20.58 -17.54
C LYS A 295 3.62 21.35 -16.26
N MET A 296 3.71 20.66 -15.12
CA MET A 296 4.13 21.28 -13.85
C MET A 296 5.59 21.80 -13.91
N ALA A 297 6.47 21.14 -14.68
CA ALA A 297 7.82 21.63 -14.97
C ALA A 297 7.85 22.92 -15.80
N ALA A 298 6.72 23.36 -16.36
CA ALA A 298 6.58 24.66 -17.01
C ALA A 298 6.07 25.77 -16.06
N SER A 299 5.86 25.46 -14.77
CA SER A 299 5.29 26.40 -13.81
C SER A 299 6.12 27.68 -13.65
N PRO A 300 5.47 28.86 -13.50
CA PRO A 300 6.16 30.09 -13.14
C PRO A 300 6.75 30.03 -11.72
N ASP A 301 6.16 29.23 -10.83
CA ASP A 301 6.69 28.98 -9.49
C ASP A 301 7.90 28.04 -9.56
N LEU A 302 9.05 28.52 -9.09
CA LEU A 302 10.32 27.80 -9.22
C LEU A 302 10.35 26.49 -8.40
N GLY A 303 9.69 26.47 -7.23
CA GLY A 303 9.59 25.26 -6.41
C GLY A 303 8.82 24.15 -7.13
N ARG A 304 7.62 24.47 -7.63
CA ARG A 304 6.78 23.55 -8.41
C ARG A 304 7.46 23.12 -9.70
N ARG A 305 8.21 24.01 -10.34
CA ARG A 305 9.00 23.69 -11.52
C ARG A 305 9.97 22.55 -11.26
N TYR A 306 10.75 22.66 -10.18
CA TYR A 306 11.71 21.61 -9.80
C TYR A 306 11.02 20.32 -9.36
N ILE A 307 9.91 20.41 -8.60
CA ILE A 307 9.13 19.23 -8.21
C ILE A 307 8.59 18.50 -9.45
N GLY A 308 7.99 19.23 -10.39
CA GLY A 308 7.46 18.69 -11.63
C GLY A 308 8.54 18.03 -12.49
N ALA A 309 9.65 18.73 -12.73
CA ALA A 309 10.75 18.22 -13.54
C ALA A 309 11.38 16.95 -12.92
N ASN A 310 11.69 16.98 -11.62
CA ASN A 310 12.29 15.84 -10.92
C ASN A 310 11.40 14.60 -11.00
N ASN A 311 10.10 14.76 -10.74
CA ASN A 311 9.17 13.63 -10.72
C ASN A 311 8.78 13.16 -12.12
N ALA A 312 8.74 14.03 -13.12
CA ALA A 312 8.53 13.64 -14.52
C ALA A 312 9.70 12.80 -15.05
N LEU A 313 10.94 13.14 -14.68
CA LEU A 313 12.13 12.33 -14.99
C LEU A 313 12.08 10.96 -14.30
N LYS A 314 11.68 10.90 -13.03
CA LYS A 314 11.49 9.61 -12.32
C LYS A 314 10.35 8.77 -12.91
N CYS A 315 9.33 9.42 -13.44
CA CYS A 315 8.17 8.78 -14.08
C CYS A 315 8.55 8.09 -15.39
N GLY A 316 9.26 8.77 -16.30
CA GLY A 316 9.53 8.24 -17.65
C GLY A 316 10.98 7.85 -17.93
N GLY A 317 11.88 8.02 -16.97
CA GLY A 317 13.30 7.67 -17.13
C GLY A 317 13.93 8.37 -18.34
N PRO A 318 14.79 7.68 -19.12
CA PRO A 318 15.44 8.26 -20.30
C PRO A 318 14.45 8.84 -21.32
N LYS A 319 13.29 8.20 -21.50
CA LYS A 319 12.25 8.60 -22.46
C LYS A 319 11.60 9.94 -22.11
N ALA A 320 11.67 10.37 -20.85
CA ALA A 320 11.13 11.65 -20.41
C ALA A 320 12.11 12.82 -20.57
N ILE A 321 13.41 12.57 -20.72
CA ILE A 321 14.46 13.61 -20.62
C ILE A 321 14.19 14.77 -21.58
N VAL A 322 14.00 14.46 -22.87
CA VAL A 322 13.79 15.50 -23.90
C VAL A 322 12.52 16.30 -23.63
N THR A 323 11.41 15.61 -23.34
CA THR A 323 10.12 16.24 -23.06
C THR A 323 10.18 17.15 -21.84
N VAL A 324 10.77 16.68 -20.74
CA VAL A 324 10.82 17.41 -19.48
C VAL A 324 11.77 18.60 -19.57
N VAL A 325 12.96 18.42 -20.13
CA VAL A 325 13.94 19.50 -20.22
C VAL A 325 13.47 20.60 -21.16
N ASN A 326 12.80 20.25 -22.27
CA ASN A 326 12.20 21.25 -23.16
C ASN A 326 10.97 21.95 -22.56
N ALA A 327 10.33 21.38 -21.54
CA ALA A 327 9.22 22.03 -20.83
C ALA A 327 9.69 23.11 -19.84
N LEU A 328 10.99 23.13 -19.47
CA LEU A 328 11.54 24.16 -18.60
C LEU A 328 11.52 25.52 -19.32
N PRO A 329 10.90 26.56 -18.73
CA PRO A 329 10.86 27.89 -19.35
C PRO A 329 12.23 28.57 -19.26
N GLU A 330 12.50 29.49 -20.18
CA GLU A 330 13.66 30.38 -20.05
C GLU A 330 13.52 31.25 -18.80
N GLY A 331 14.61 31.50 -18.09
CA GLY A 331 14.58 32.37 -16.91
C GLY A 331 15.76 32.15 -15.96
N LYS A 332 15.58 32.57 -14.71
CA LYS A 332 16.61 32.46 -13.67
C LYS A 332 16.58 31.06 -13.02
N TYR A 333 17.73 30.40 -12.99
CA TYR A 333 17.93 29.13 -12.32
C TYR A 333 19.17 29.15 -11.45
N ASP A 334 19.01 28.84 -10.17
CA ASP A 334 20.12 28.49 -9.31
C ASP A 334 20.75 27.17 -9.79
N ARG A 335 22.08 27.16 -9.95
CA ARG A 335 22.79 25.99 -10.49
C ARG A 335 22.61 24.77 -9.61
N GLU A 336 22.73 24.90 -8.30
CA GLU A 336 22.68 23.75 -7.38
C GLU A 336 21.27 23.15 -7.36
N ALA A 337 20.24 24.00 -7.35
CA ALA A 337 18.85 23.56 -7.41
C ALA A 337 18.52 22.90 -8.76
N LEU A 338 18.91 23.49 -9.89
CA LEU A 338 18.72 22.91 -11.22
C LEU A 338 19.46 21.57 -11.34
N TYR A 339 20.69 21.51 -10.85
CA TYR A 339 21.48 20.29 -10.84
C TYR A 339 20.81 19.20 -10.00
N GLY A 340 20.45 19.50 -8.75
CA GLY A 340 19.84 18.54 -7.83
C GLY A 340 18.48 18.03 -8.30
N ALA A 341 17.65 18.92 -8.85
CA ALA A 341 16.29 18.56 -9.28
C ALA A 341 16.25 17.85 -10.65
N VAL A 342 17.12 18.24 -11.58
CA VAL A 342 17.04 17.80 -12.99
C VAL A 342 18.25 16.97 -13.39
N VAL A 343 19.45 17.56 -13.35
CA VAL A 343 20.68 16.90 -13.86
C VAL A 343 20.99 15.62 -13.09
N ALA A 344 20.91 15.64 -11.77
CA ALA A 344 21.18 14.49 -10.93
C ALA A 344 20.23 13.32 -11.21
N GLU A 345 18.96 13.57 -11.52
CA GLU A 345 18.02 12.51 -11.90
C GLU A 345 18.28 11.99 -13.32
N ILE A 346 18.64 12.86 -14.26
CA ILE A 346 19.09 12.44 -15.60
C ILE A 346 20.29 11.48 -15.47
N VAL A 347 21.28 11.81 -14.64
CA VAL A 347 22.49 11.00 -14.45
C VAL A 347 22.17 9.62 -13.85
N ARG A 348 21.14 9.52 -13.01
CA ARG A 348 20.68 8.24 -12.42
C ARG A 348 19.76 7.44 -13.34
N ALA A 349 19.28 8.03 -14.45
CA ALA A 349 18.34 7.37 -15.34
C ALA A 349 18.99 6.18 -16.07
N THR A 350 18.24 5.09 -16.19
CA THR A 350 18.66 3.85 -16.86
C THR A 350 17.63 3.46 -17.94
N PRO A 351 18.06 2.85 -19.07
CA PRO A 351 19.43 2.51 -19.47
C PRO A 351 20.32 3.72 -19.79
N ARG A 352 21.64 3.58 -19.56
CA ARG A 352 22.60 4.69 -19.66
C ARG A 352 22.82 5.18 -21.08
N ASP A 353 22.82 4.28 -22.05
CA ASP A 353 22.96 4.58 -23.48
C ASP A 353 21.76 5.39 -24.00
N GLU A 354 20.54 5.03 -23.60
CA GLU A 354 19.33 5.83 -23.89
C GLU A 354 19.42 7.22 -23.24
N THR A 355 19.87 7.30 -21.98
CA THR A 355 20.11 8.58 -21.28
C THR A 355 21.08 9.46 -22.05
N ILE A 356 22.23 8.92 -22.47
CA ILE A 356 23.25 9.66 -23.24
C ILE A 356 22.67 10.14 -24.58
N ALA A 357 21.91 9.29 -25.28
CA ALA A 357 21.28 9.66 -26.54
C ALA A 357 20.31 10.84 -26.37
N ALA A 358 19.44 10.79 -25.36
CA ALA A 358 18.49 11.87 -25.06
C ALA A 358 19.18 13.18 -24.65
N VAL A 359 20.24 13.10 -23.82
CA VAL A 359 21.03 14.28 -23.43
C VAL A 359 21.74 14.91 -24.65
N ARG A 360 22.26 14.09 -25.56
CA ARG A 360 22.92 14.58 -26.79
C ARG A 360 21.97 15.34 -27.70
N GLU A 361 20.72 14.92 -27.79
CA GLU A 361 19.69 15.64 -28.54
C GLU A 361 19.51 17.08 -28.01
N LEU A 362 19.50 17.23 -26.69
CA LEU A 362 19.29 18.52 -26.02
C LEU A 362 20.45 19.52 -26.21
N LEU A 363 21.65 19.08 -26.61
CA LEU A 363 22.75 20.00 -26.95
C LEU A 363 22.41 20.89 -28.16
N GLY A 364 21.51 20.44 -29.04
CA GLY A 364 21.01 21.21 -30.18
C GLY A 364 19.67 21.91 -29.92
N ALA A 365 19.14 21.88 -28.70
CA ALA A 365 17.84 22.46 -28.38
C ALA A 365 17.83 23.98 -28.59
N ARG A 366 16.68 24.55 -28.95
CA ARG A 366 16.52 26.02 -29.08
C ARG A 366 16.62 26.74 -27.75
N SER A 367 16.13 26.13 -26.67
CA SER A 367 16.21 26.70 -25.33
C SER A 367 17.63 26.68 -24.79
N TRP A 368 18.09 27.81 -24.24
CA TRP A 368 19.42 27.86 -23.61
C TRP A 368 19.44 27.11 -22.28
N VAL A 369 18.32 27.07 -21.54
CA VAL A 369 18.18 26.22 -20.33
C VAL A 369 18.31 24.75 -20.70
N ALA A 370 17.68 24.31 -21.78
CA ALA A 370 17.78 22.92 -22.23
C ALA A 370 19.22 22.54 -22.60
N ARG A 371 19.92 23.41 -23.36
CA ARG A 371 21.34 23.22 -23.66
C ARG A 371 22.21 23.22 -22.40
N TRP A 372 21.92 24.08 -21.42
CA TRP A 372 22.65 24.12 -20.16
C TRP A 372 22.50 22.82 -19.38
N VAL A 373 21.27 22.31 -19.20
CA VAL A 373 21.01 21.01 -18.57
C VAL A 373 21.77 19.90 -19.30
N ALA A 374 21.76 19.91 -20.64
CA ALA A 374 22.47 18.91 -21.44
C ALA A 374 23.99 18.94 -21.21
N ILE A 375 24.61 20.13 -21.18
CA ILE A 375 26.04 20.29 -20.91
C ILE A 375 26.42 19.75 -19.53
N GLU A 376 25.67 20.09 -18.48
CA GLU A 376 25.92 19.61 -17.13
C GLU A 376 25.73 18.08 -17.05
N ALA A 377 24.70 17.54 -17.71
CA ALA A 377 24.43 16.10 -17.74
C ALA A 377 25.51 15.31 -18.50
N VAL A 378 25.99 15.78 -19.66
CA VAL A 378 27.11 15.13 -20.38
C VAL A 378 28.34 15.05 -19.50
N ALA A 379 28.68 16.16 -18.84
CA ALA A 379 29.84 16.24 -17.97
C ALA A 379 29.71 15.32 -16.75
N ALA A 380 28.54 15.33 -16.10
CA ALA A 380 28.26 14.48 -14.94
C ALA A 380 28.17 12.99 -15.29
N LEU A 381 27.72 12.66 -16.51
CA LEU A 381 27.79 11.29 -17.03
C LEU A 381 29.23 10.88 -17.36
N GLY A 382 30.17 11.80 -17.57
CA GLY A 382 31.57 11.47 -17.86
C GLY A 382 31.78 10.91 -19.27
N VAL A 383 30.98 11.33 -20.25
CA VAL A 383 31.05 10.84 -21.64
C VAL A 383 32.18 11.57 -22.38
N LYS A 384 33.40 11.01 -22.33
CA LYS A 384 34.62 11.66 -22.86
C LYS A 384 34.52 11.97 -24.35
N GLU A 385 33.81 11.13 -25.11
CA GLU A 385 33.61 11.28 -26.55
C GLU A 385 32.87 12.58 -26.90
N ASP A 386 32.10 13.14 -25.96
CA ASP A 386 31.35 14.39 -26.17
C ASP A 386 32.16 15.66 -25.83
N ALA A 387 33.41 15.55 -25.37
CA ALA A 387 34.23 16.72 -25.05
C ALA A 387 34.39 17.69 -26.24
N ALA A 388 34.64 17.16 -27.45
CA ALA A 388 34.73 17.99 -28.65
C ALA A 388 33.41 18.70 -28.98
N ARG A 389 32.27 18.02 -28.77
CA ARG A 389 30.94 18.58 -28.98
C ARG A 389 30.65 19.72 -28.00
N LEU A 390 31.03 19.56 -26.73
CA LEU A 390 30.92 20.64 -25.73
C LEU A 390 31.81 21.84 -26.07
N ARG A 391 33.06 21.63 -26.54
CA ARG A 391 33.92 22.73 -27.00
C ARG A 391 33.31 23.50 -28.17
N GLY A 392 32.59 22.81 -29.06
CA GLY A 392 31.86 23.42 -30.17
C GLY A 392 30.79 24.44 -29.74
N LEU A 393 30.30 24.37 -28.50
CA LEU A 393 29.36 25.33 -27.93
C LEU A 393 30.04 26.59 -27.36
N GLY A 394 31.37 26.72 -27.45
CA GLY A 394 32.13 27.83 -26.87
C GLY A 394 31.71 29.23 -27.35
N GLY A 395 31.05 29.33 -28.51
CA GLY A 395 30.49 30.57 -29.04
C GLY A 395 29.10 30.95 -28.50
N ASP A 396 28.45 30.10 -27.70
CA ASP A 396 27.11 30.41 -27.17
C ASP A 396 27.19 31.51 -26.09
N GLY A 397 26.73 32.70 -26.45
CA GLY A 397 26.73 33.88 -25.60
C GLY A 397 25.56 33.97 -24.62
N ALA A 398 24.66 32.98 -24.57
CA ALA A 398 23.53 33.00 -23.64
C ALA A 398 24.04 33.07 -22.19
N LYS A 399 23.55 34.04 -21.42
CA LYS A 399 23.89 34.19 -20.00
C LYS A 399 23.12 33.17 -19.17
N LEU A 400 23.81 32.46 -18.29
CA LEU A 400 23.19 31.53 -17.34
C LEU A 400 22.57 32.32 -16.19
N GLN A 401 21.37 32.86 -16.42
CA GLN A 401 20.72 33.74 -15.47
C GLN A 401 20.42 33.01 -14.15
N GLY A 402 20.75 33.61 -13.02
CA GLY A 402 20.58 33.03 -11.70
C GLY A 402 21.62 31.98 -11.30
N TYR A 403 22.66 31.73 -12.10
CA TYR A 403 23.65 30.65 -11.89
C TYR A 403 24.20 30.55 -10.47
N TRP A 404 24.40 31.68 -9.79
CA TRP A 404 24.96 31.75 -8.43
C TRP A 404 23.90 31.84 -7.32
N GLY A 405 22.63 31.62 -7.64
CA GLY A 405 21.50 31.80 -6.74
C GLY A 405 21.16 33.26 -6.45
N ASP A 406 20.40 33.50 -5.38
CA ASP A 406 20.11 34.86 -4.94
C ASP A 406 21.39 35.55 -4.42
N GLN A 407 21.72 36.69 -5.02
CA GLN A 407 22.84 37.53 -4.65
C GLN A 407 22.39 38.92 -4.16
N SER A 408 21.08 39.12 -3.93
CA SER A 408 20.49 40.40 -3.53
C SER A 408 21.10 40.95 -2.24
N GLY A 409 21.33 40.08 -1.25
CA GLY A 409 21.96 40.41 0.03
C GLY A 409 23.49 40.57 0.01
N LYS A 410 24.16 40.29 -1.13
CA LYS A 410 25.63 40.41 -1.22
C LYS A 410 26.06 41.83 -1.62
N PRO A 411 27.14 42.37 -1.03
CA PRO A 411 27.77 43.61 -1.51
C PRO A 411 28.11 43.54 -2.99
N ALA A 412 27.97 44.65 -3.73
CA ALA A 412 28.15 44.66 -5.19
C ALA A 412 29.51 44.08 -5.65
N LYS A 413 30.58 44.34 -4.88
CA LYS A 413 31.93 43.82 -5.13
C LYS A 413 32.08 42.30 -4.94
N GLU A 414 31.17 41.67 -4.20
CA GLU A 414 31.14 40.22 -3.94
C GLU A 414 30.16 39.47 -4.86
N ARG A 415 29.36 40.21 -5.64
CA ARG A 415 28.44 39.61 -6.61
C ARG A 415 29.25 39.02 -7.76
N LYS A 416 29.07 37.73 -8.00
CA LYS A 416 29.71 37.02 -9.10
C LYS A 416 28.95 37.28 -10.40
N ALA A 417 29.69 37.57 -11.47
CA ALA A 417 29.13 37.69 -12.81
C ALA A 417 28.59 36.33 -13.28
N GLU A 418 27.43 36.35 -13.94
CA GLU A 418 26.84 35.14 -14.52
C GLU A 418 27.71 34.66 -15.70
N PRO A 419 28.15 33.39 -15.71
CA PRO A 419 28.86 32.85 -16.85
C PRO A 419 27.95 32.75 -18.08
N THR A 420 28.56 32.70 -19.27
CA THR A 420 27.84 32.31 -20.48
C THR A 420 27.79 30.79 -20.60
N LEU A 421 26.83 30.29 -21.37
CA LEU A 421 26.69 28.87 -21.69
C LEU A 421 27.95 28.33 -22.37
N GLY A 422 28.53 29.07 -23.33
CA GLY A 422 29.76 28.67 -24.00
C GLY A 422 30.99 28.63 -23.08
N ALA A 423 31.11 29.58 -22.13
CA ALA A 423 32.18 29.54 -21.14
C ALA A 423 32.06 28.30 -20.24
N ARG A 424 30.84 27.98 -19.81
CA ARG A 424 30.57 26.79 -18.98
C ARG A 424 30.80 25.48 -19.76
N ALA A 425 30.38 25.42 -21.02
CA ALA A 425 30.61 24.26 -21.88
C ALA A 425 32.11 23.98 -22.07
N LYS A 426 32.93 25.02 -22.29
CA LYS A 426 34.39 24.89 -22.40
C LYS A 426 35.01 24.36 -21.11
N GLU A 427 34.65 24.94 -19.96
CA GLU A 427 35.14 24.49 -18.65
C GLU A 427 34.90 22.99 -18.42
N LEU A 428 33.69 22.52 -18.73
CA LEU A 428 33.32 21.11 -18.55
C LEU A 428 33.95 20.20 -19.60
N ALA A 429 34.12 20.67 -20.84
CA ALA A 429 34.82 19.92 -21.88
C ALA A 429 36.30 19.68 -21.52
N ASP A 430 36.96 20.68 -20.93
CA ASP A 430 38.35 20.56 -20.50
C ASP A 430 38.49 19.57 -19.33
N LYS A 431 37.51 19.52 -18.43
CA LYS A 431 37.43 18.49 -17.37
C LYS A 431 37.21 17.08 -17.89
N LEU A 432 36.50 16.89 -19.01
CA LEU A 432 36.30 15.59 -19.63
C LEU A 432 37.52 15.10 -20.43
N GLY A 433 38.30 16.04 -20.96
CA GLY A 433 39.49 15.77 -21.78
C GLY A 433 40.79 15.59 -20.99
N ALA A 434 40.82 16.02 -19.73
CA ALA A 434 41.84 15.64 -18.75
C ALA A 434 41.63 14.18 -18.29
#